data_AF-G3UHU2-F1
#
_entry.id   AF-G3UHU2-F1
#
_cell.length_a   1.000
_cell.length_b   1.000
_cell.length_c   1.000
_cell.angle_alpha   90.00
_cell.angle_beta   90.00
_cell.angle_gamma   90.00
#
_symmetry.space_group_name_H-M   'P 1'
#
loop_
_entity.id
_entity.type
_entity.pdbx_description
1 polymer ?
#
loop_
_entity_poly.entity_id
_entity_poly.type
_entity_poly.pdbx_seq_one_letter_code
_entity_poly.pdbx_strand_id
1 'polypeptide(L)'
;DLDETCEVRTIKAGTLEKLVGHLVPAFLGGDLSYIHTFLSNYRGFATTQQVLDLLFLRYGCVLPYSDGDGGPQDQLKDAISFILGTFLEEYSEDFDQPPDFLPLKMLKAYAQMNMPGSVIECQANLLLAQLEHPEPAETEQEGEEDGDWCIATSIIPSRTHY
;
A
#
# COMPACT_ATOMS: atom_id res chain seq x y z
N ASP A 1 4.75 33.75 -14.22
CA ASP A 1 5.45 32.64 -14.87
C ASP A 1 4.69 31.35 -14.65
N LEU A 2 4.02 30.88 -15.70
CA LEU A 2 3.40 29.56 -15.78
C LEU A 2 3.99 28.92 -17.03
N ASP A 3 4.94 28.03 -16.83
CA ASP A 3 5.62 27.26 -17.86
C ASP A 3 6.12 25.97 -17.22
N GLU A 4 5.12 25.12 -16.95
CA GLU A 4 5.27 23.70 -16.68
C GLU A 4 5.79 23.00 -17.94
N THR A 5 7.07 22.66 -17.97
CA THR A 5 7.58 21.60 -18.85
C THR A 5 7.84 20.36 -18.03
N CYS A 6 6.77 19.64 -17.67
CA CYS A 6 6.86 18.26 -17.23
C CYS A 6 6.98 17.37 -18.48
N GLU A 7 8.18 17.28 -19.04
CA GLU A 7 8.49 16.32 -20.12
C GLU A 7 8.45 14.89 -19.56
N VAL A 8 7.25 14.33 -19.45
CA VAL A 8 7.06 12.91 -19.15
C VAL A 8 7.54 12.14 -20.37
N ARG A 9 8.78 11.67 -20.32
CA ARG A 9 9.35 10.74 -21.30
C ARG A 9 8.51 9.46 -21.24
N THR A 10 7.53 9.35 -22.13
CA THR A 10 6.68 8.17 -22.24
C THR A 10 7.55 6.99 -22.63
N ILE A 11 7.96 6.19 -21.65
CA ILE A 11 8.68 4.96 -21.93
C ILE A 11 7.72 4.06 -22.72
N LYS A 12 8.16 3.65 -23.91
CA LYS A 12 7.41 2.73 -24.77
C LYS A 12 7.08 1.48 -23.95
N ALA A 13 5.82 1.00 -23.98
CA ALA A 13 5.34 -0.11 -23.16
C ALA A 13 6.29 -1.33 -23.14
N GLY A 14 6.91 -1.67 -24.29
CA GLY A 14 7.87 -2.77 -24.39
C GLY A 14 9.21 -2.58 -23.66
N THR A 15 9.54 -1.36 -23.20
CA THR A 15 10.70 -1.09 -22.35
C THR A 15 10.35 -1.29 -20.87
N LEU A 16 9.17 -0.85 -20.44
CA LEU A 16 8.70 -1.09 -19.05
C LEU A 16 8.56 -2.59 -18.78
N GLU A 17 7.98 -3.34 -19.72
CA GLU A 17 7.88 -4.81 -19.65
C GLU A 17 9.22 -5.52 -19.47
N LYS A 18 10.30 -4.97 -20.06
CA LYS A 18 11.65 -5.50 -19.90
C LYS A 18 12.21 -5.16 -18.53
N LEU A 19 12.00 -3.93 -18.06
CA LEU A 19 12.48 -3.49 -16.75
C LEU A 19 11.83 -4.27 -15.61
N VAL A 20 10.50 -4.36 -15.60
CA VAL A 20 9.72 -5.17 -14.64
C VAL A 20 10.09 -6.65 -14.78
N GLY A 21 10.28 -7.09 -16.02
CA GLY A 21 10.78 -8.42 -16.34
C GLY A 21 12.15 -8.77 -15.75
N HIS A 22 12.98 -7.77 -15.49
CA HIS A 22 14.32 -7.96 -14.95
C HIS A 22 14.35 -7.88 -13.41
N LEU A 23 13.29 -7.43 -12.74
CA LEU A 23 13.25 -7.32 -11.28
C LEU A 23 13.47 -8.66 -10.57
N VAL A 24 12.72 -9.69 -10.97
CA VAL A 24 12.87 -11.03 -10.38
C VAL A 24 14.23 -11.64 -10.71
N PRO A 25 14.72 -11.67 -11.97
CA PRO A 25 16.08 -12.10 -12.27
C PRO A 25 17.16 -11.34 -11.50
N ALA A 26 17.00 -10.02 -11.29
CA ALA A 26 17.93 -9.21 -10.51
C ALA A 26 17.95 -9.65 -9.04
N PHE A 27 16.78 -9.87 -8.43
CA PHE A 27 16.69 -10.41 -7.06
C PHE A 27 17.38 -11.78 -6.95
N LEU A 28 17.07 -12.70 -7.86
CA LEU A 28 17.66 -14.05 -7.88
C LEU A 28 19.17 -14.01 -8.15
N GLY A 29 19.65 -13.01 -8.89
CA GLY A 29 21.05 -12.74 -9.13
C GLY A 29 21.76 -11.96 -8.00
N GLY A 30 21.02 -11.53 -6.97
CA GLY A 30 21.54 -10.74 -5.85
C GLY A 30 21.73 -9.25 -6.13
N ASP A 31 21.24 -8.73 -7.26
CA ASP A 31 21.29 -7.31 -7.62
C ASP A 31 20.09 -6.55 -7.02
N LEU A 32 20.14 -6.33 -5.71
CA LEU A 32 19.14 -5.53 -5.01
C LEU A 32 19.23 -4.05 -5.38
N SER A 33 20.41 -3.57 -5.80
CA SER A 33 20.60 -2.18 -6.24
C SER A 33 19.73 -1.85 -7.45
N TYR A 34 19.58 -2.78 -8.39
CA TYR A 34 18.64 -2.61 -9.50
C TYR A 34 17.19 -2.45 -9.02
N ILE A 35 16.76 -3.26 -8.05
CA ILE A 35 15.39 -3.22 -7.51
C ILE A 35 15.13 -1.85 -6.88
N HIS A 36 15.96 -1.41 -5.94
CA HIS A 36 15.80 -0.09 -5.31
C HIS A 36 15.88 1.04 -6.35
N THR A 37 16.83 0.99 -7.29
CA THR A 37 16.94 2.01 -8.34
C THR A 37 15.68 2.06 -9.21
N PHE A 38 15.11 0.92 -9.59
CA PHE A 38 13.87 0.87 -10.34
C PHE A 38 12.72 1.45 -9.53
N LEU A 39 12.54 1.02 -8.28
CA LEU A 39 11.48 1.48 -7.39
C LEU A 39 11.57 2.97 -7.05
N SER A 40 12.76 3.55 -6.95
CA SER A 40 12.91 4.98 -6.72
C SER A 40 12.59 5.83 -7.96
N ASN A 41 12.75 5.29 -9.17
CA ASN A 41 12.71 6.08 -10.40
C ASN A 41 11.51 5.78 -11.31
N TYR A 42 10.73 4.72 -11.05
CA TYR A 42 9.64 4.32 -11.96
C TYR A 42 8.54 5.37 -12.12
N ARG A 43 8.28 6.19 -11.08
CA ARG A 43 7.31 7.30 -11.13
C ARG A 43 7.57 8.29 -12.27
N GLY A 44 8.82 8.40 -12.73
CA GLY A 44 9.19 9.26 -13.86
C GLY A 44 8.74 8.74 -15.23
N PHE A 45 8.30 7.48 -15.32
CA PHE A 45 8.01 6.84 -16.60
C PHE A 45 6.87 5.80 -16.61
N ALA A 46 6.30 5.45 -15.45
CA ALA A 46 5.23 4.48 -15.30
C ALA A 46 4.39 4.78 -14.07
N THR A 47 3.18 4.20 -14.02
CA THR A 47 2.34 4.21 -12.82
C THR A 47 2.51 2.94 -12.01
N THR A 48 2.22 3.01 -10.71
CA THR A 48 2.24 1.85 -9.79
C THR A 48 1.33 0.74 -10.29
N GLN A 49 0.15 1.10 -10.81
CA GLN A 49 -0.76 0.16 -11.44
C GLN A 49 -0.10 -0.58 -12.61
N GLN A 50 0.56 0.12 -13.54
CA GLN A 50 1.23 -0.52 -14.67
C GLN A 50 2.35 -1.47 -14.24
N VAL A 51 3.11 -1.10 -13.21
CA VAL A 51 4.17 -1.95 -12.68
C VAL A 51 3.58 -3.22 -12.05
N LEU A 52 2.54 -3.09 -11.24
CA LEU A 52 1.85 -4.22 -10.61
C LEU A 52 1.16 -5.11 -11.63
N ASP A 53 0.46 -4.54 -12.61
CA ASP A 53 -0.16 -5.27 -13.72
C ASP A 53 0.86 -6.14 -14.44
N LEU A 54 2.03 -5.58 -14.78
CA LEU A 54 3.10 -6.33 -15.45
C LEU A 54 3.72 -7.40 -14.56
N LEU A 55 3.88 -7.11 -13.25
CA LEU A 55 4.40 -8.07 -12.29
C LEU A 55 3.43 -9.25 -12.13
N PHE A 56 2.14 -8.99 -11.95
CA PHE A 56 1.10 -10.00 -11.78
C PHE A 56 0.79 -10.75 -13.08
N LEU A 57 0.81 -10.08 -14.23
CA LEU A 57 0.64 -10.73 -15.54
C LEU A 57 1.78 -11.71 -15.81
N ARG A 58 3.02 -11.34 -15.45
CA ARG A 58 4.20 -12.16 -15.72
C ARG A 58 4.39 -13.29 -14.71
N TYR A 59 4.11 -13.03 -13.44
CA TYR A 59 4.46 -13.94 -12.35
C TYR A 59 3.26 -14.48 -11.56
N GLY A 60 2.08 -13.88 -11.69
CA GLY A 60 0.88 -14.26 -10.93
C GLY A 60 0.13 -15.49 -11.43
N CYS A 61 0.38 -15.95 -12.66
CA CYS A 61 -0.16 -17.23 -13.14
C CYS A 61 0.73 -18.44 -12.79
N VAL A 62 1.92 -18.21 -12.22
CA VAL A 62 2.99 -19.22 -12.09
C VAL A 62 3.10 -19.78 -10.66
N LEU A 63 2.11 -19.55 -9.81
CA LEU A 63 2.14 -20.00 -8.41
C LEU A 63 1.08 -21.08 -8.11
N PRO A 64 1.06 -22.27 -8.77
CA PRO A 64 0.48 -23.42 -8.11
C PRO A 64 1.21 -23.65 -6.78
N TYR A 65 0.44 -23.95 -5.75
CA TYR A 65 0.91 -24.33 -4.42
C TYR A 65 1.97 -25.44 -4.54
N SER A 66 3.25 -25.11 -4.36
CA SER A 66 4.29 -26.13 -4.17
C SER A 66 4.35 -26.44 -2.69
N ASP A 67 4.26 -27.72 -2.34
CA ASP A 67 4.71 -28.20 -1.04
C ASP A 67 6.19 -27.82 -0.91
N GLY A 68 6.50 -26.95 0.06
CA GLY A 68 7.75 -26.18 0.16
C GLY A 68 9.01 -27.05 0.20
N ASP A 69 9.56 -27.32 -0.98
CA ASP A 69 10.83 -28.04 -1.17
C ASP A 69 11.99 -27.08 -1.48
N GLY A 70 11.80 -25.76 -1.31
CA GLY A 70 12.82 -24.74 -1.62
C GLY A 70 13.12 -24.64 -3.11
N GLY A 71 12.15 -25.00 -3.95
CA GLY A 71 12.32 -25.10 -5.40
C GLY A 71 12.46 -23.73 -6.08
N PRO A 72 12.70 -23.70 -7.40
CA PRO A 72 12.75 -22.45 -8.18
C PRO A 72 11.49 -21.58 -8.04
N GLN A 73 10.36 -22.21 -7.71
CA GLN A 73 9.11 -21.52 -7.46
C GLN A 73 9.08 -20.81 -6.10
N ASP A 74 9.71 -21.36 -5.06
CA ASP A 74 9.80 -20.71 -3.75
C ASP A 74 10.69 -19.47 -3.84
N GLN A 75 11.82 -19.56 -4.56
CA GLN A 75 12.67 -18.39 -4.84
C GLN A 75 11.94 -17.30 -5.64
N LEU A 76 11.07 -17.68 -6.58
CA LEU A 76 10.21 -16.73 -7.29
C LEU A 76 9.23 -16.03 -6.32
N LYS A 77 8.61 -16.80 -5.40
CA LYS A 77 7.73 -16.24 -4.36
C LYS A 77 8.48 -15.30 -3.44
N ASP A 78 9.68 -15.67 -3.01
CA ASP A 78 10.54 -14.83 -2.17
C ASP A 78 10.90 -13.51 -2.88
N ALA A 79 11.25 -13.58 -4.17
CA ALA A 79 11.53 -12.40 -4.97
C ALA A 79 10.33 -11.46 -5.07
N ILE A 80 9.15 -11.99 -5.41
CA ILE A 80 7.92 -11.20 -5.50
C ILE A 80 7.54 -10.64 -4.15
N SER A 81 7.64 -11.43 -3.08
CA SER A 81 7.35 -11.00 -1.71
C SER A 81 8.28 -9.88 -1.30
N PHE A 82 9.58 -9.97 -1.59
CA PHE A 82 10.53 -8.90 -1.31
C PHE A 82 10.16 -7.62 -2.04
N ILE A 83 9.94 -7.68 -3.37
CA ILE A 83 9.60 -6.52 -4.19
C ILE A 83 8.30 -5.86 -3.70
N LEU A 84 7.24 -6.63 -3.46
CA LEU A 84 5.96 -6.12 -2.97
C LEU A 84 6.08 -5.56 -1.54
N GLY A 85 6.91 -6.18 -0.70
CA GLY A 85 7.20 -5.70 0.65
C GLY A 85 7.88 -4.33 0.61
N THR A 86 8.90 -4.17 -0.23
CA THR A 86 9.56 -2.87 -0.44
C THR A 86 8.58 -1.82 -0.96
N PHE A 87 7.67 -2.19 -1.88
CA PHE A 87 6.61 -1.28 -2.32
C PHE A 87 5.73 -0.80 -1.17
N LEU A 88 5.27 -1.70 -0.30
CA LEU A 88 4.38 -1.37 0.82
C LEU A 88 5.09 -0.65 1.97
N GLU A 89 6.40 -0.85 2.13
CA GLU A 89 7.19 -0.26 3.21
C GLU A 89 7.81 1.09 2.84
N GLU A 90 8.50 1.15 1.69
CA GLU A 90 9.23 2.35 1.26
C GLU A 90 8.41 3.26 0.35
N TYR A 91 7.41 2.73 -0.35
CA TYR A 91 6.65 3.45 -1.37
C TYR A 91 5.13 3.39 -1.12
N SER A 92 4.70 3.30 0.14
CA SER A 92 3.29 3.20 0.53
C SER A 92 2.44 4.37 0.00
N GLU A 93 3.03 5.55 -0.11
CA GLU A 93 2.41 6.76 -0.68
C GLU A 93 1.92 6.57 -2.13
N ASP A 94 2.52 5.65 -2.89
CA ASP A 94 2.09 5.33 -4.26
C ASP A 94 0.76 4.57 -4.34
N PHE A 95 0.33 4.00 -3.21
CA PHE A 95 -0.93 3.28 -3.08
C PHE A 95 -2.07 4.20 -2.62
N ASP A 96 -1.76 5.38 -2.10
CA ASP A 96 -2.71 6.40 -1.69
C ASP A 96 -3.21 7.22 -2.90
N GLN A 97 -3.85 6.51 -3.84
CA GLN A 97 -4.46 7.11 -5.02
C GLN A 97 -5.98 6.98 -4.97
N PRO A 98 -6.70 7.95 -4.37
CA PRO A 98 -8.15 8.00 -4.38
C PRO A 98 -8.70 8.23 -5.81
N PRO A 99 -9.96 7.86 -6.09
CA PRO A 99 -11.01 7.46 -5.13
C PRO A 99 -11.02 5.96 -4.80
N ASP A 100 -10.40 5.11 -5.61
CA ASP A 100 -10.60 3.66 -5.53
C ASP A 100 -9.42 2.87 -4.97
N PHE A 101 -8.25 3.48 -4.76
CA PHE A 101 -7.04 2.80 -4.29
C PHE A 101 -6.75 1.51 -5.09
N LEU A 102 -6.95 1.58 -6.41
CA LEU A 102 -6.93 0.42 -7.31
C LEU A 102 -5.62 -0.39 -7.21
N PRO A 103 -4.42 0.24 -7.19
CA PRO A 103 -3.15 -0.51 -7.03
C PRO A 103 -3.12 -1.33 -5.73
N LEU A 104 -3.65 -0.78 -4.64
CA LEU A 104 -3.68 -1.43 -3.33
C LEU A 104 -4.66 -2.59 -3.29
N LYS A 105 -5.87 -2.40 -3.85
CA LYS A 105 -6.88 -3.45 -3.97
C LYS A 105 -6.39 -4.61 -4.83
N MET A 106 -5.70 -4.34 -5.93
CA MET A 106 -5.08 -5.35 -6.78
C MET A 106 -4.02 -6.14 -6.02
N LEU A 107 -3.12 -5.46 -5.30
CA LEU A 107 -2.08 -6.11 -4.50
C LEU A 107 -2.69 -6.98 -3.40
N LYS A 108 -3.70 -6.49 -2.69
CA LYS A 108 -4.44 -7.26 -1.67
C LYS A 108 -5.06 -8.53 -2.26
N ALA A 109 -5.78 -8.41 -3.39
CA ALA A 109 -6.40 -9.56 -4.05
C ALA A 109 -5.34 -10.59 -4.51
N TYR A 110 -4.20 -10.10 -5.02
CA TYR A 110 -3.07 -10.95 -5.38
C TYR A 110 -2.51 -11.71 -4.17
N ALA A 111 -2.26 -11.01 -3.06
CA ALA A 111 -1.71 -11.59 -1.83
C ALA A 111 -2.65 -12.65 -1.25
N GLN A 112 -3.96 -12.38 -1.23
CA GLN A 112 -4.97 -13.34 -0.76
C GLN A 112 -5.01 -14.64 -1.58
N MET A 113 -4.82 -14.54 -2.90
CA MET A 113 -4.89 -15.70 -3.79
C MET A 113 -3.59 -16.50 -3.84
N ASN A 114 -2.44 -15.84 -3.74
CA ASN A 114 -1.12 -16.46 -3.99
C ASN A 114 -0.27 -16.65 -2.72
N MET A 115 -0.50 -15.85 -1.69
CA MET A 115 0.33 -15.76 -0.48
C MET A 115 -0.53 -15.50 0.78
N PRO A 116 -1.55 -16.34 1.06
CA PRO A 116 -2.41 -16.13 2.22
C PRO A 116 -1.61 -16.26 3.53
N GLY A 117 -1.86 -15.36 4.48
CA GLY A 117 -1.17 -15.26 5.76
C GLY A 117 0.23 -14.66 5.70
N SER A 118 0.67 -14.17 4.54
CA SER A 118 1.98 -13.52 4.39
C SER A 118 2.01 -12.11 4.99
N VAL A 119 3.21 -11.61 5.26
CA VAL A 119 3.42 -10.21 5.69
C VAL A 119 2.86 -9.21 4.67
N ILE A 120 2.90 -9.55 3.38
CA ILE A 120 2.39 -8.72 2.28
C ILE A 120 0.87 -8.57 2.37
N GLU A 121 0.15 -9.67 2.64
CA GLU A 121 -1.29 -9.59 2.87
C GLU A 121 -1.61 -8.72 4.09
N CYS A 122 -0.89 -8.91 5.20
CA CYS A 122 -1.08 -8.12 6.42
C CYS A 122 -0.84 -6.62 6.17
N GLN A 123 0.27 -6.27 5.54
CA GLN A 123 0.62 -4.89 5.20
C GLN A 123 -0.39 -4.26 4.24
N ALA A 124 -0.83 -4.98 3.21
CA ALA A 124 -1.84 -4.49 2.27
C ALA A 124 -3.19 -4.21 2.95
N ASN A 125 -3.62 -5.10 3.86
CA ASN A 125 -4.84 -4.89 4.64
C ASN A 125 -4.71 -3.71 5.60
N LEU A 126 -3.58 -3.59 6.29
CA LEU A 126 -3.31 -2.50 7.22
C LEU A 126 -3.28 -1.15 6.50
N LEU A 127 -2.61 -1.07 5.35
CA LEU A 127 -2.56 0.15 4.55
C LEU A 127 -3.96 0.52 4.03
N LEU A 128 -4.72 -0.44 3.53
CA LEU A 128 -6.07 -0.16 3.01
C LEU A 128 -7.01 0.31 4.12
N ALA A 129 -6.95 -0.30 5.30
CA ALA A 129 -7.75 0.12 6.46
C ALA A 129 -7.43 1.57 6.88
N GLN A 130 -6.15 1.96 6.88
CA GLN A 130 -5.74 3.34 7.18
C GLN A 130 -6.27 4.35 6.16
N LEU A 131 -6.34 3.99 4.88
CA LEU A 131 -6.84 4.86 3.81
C LEU A 131 -8.38 4.96 3.79
N GLU A 132 -9.10 3.87 4.09
CA GLU A 132 -10.57 3.85 4.14
C GLU A 132 -11.13 4.45 5.44
N HIS A 133 -10.40 4.33 6.54
CA HIS A 133 -10.77 4.85 7.85
C HIS A 133 -9.57 5.58 8.48
N PRO A 134 -9.27 6.82 8.04
CA PRO A 134 -8.34 7.65 8.79
C PRO A 134 -8.98 7.89 10.16
N GLU A 135 -8.46 7.25 11.21
CA GLU A 135 -8.86 7.61 12.58
C GLU A 135 -8.66 9.12 12.72
N PRO A 136 -9.67 9.88 13.18
CA PRO A 136 -9.47 11.28 13.47
C PRO A 136 -8.41 11.32 14.56
N ALA A 137 -7.20 11.75 14.20
CA ALA A 137 -6.14 12.07 15.14
C ALA A 137 -6.78 12.88 16.25
N GLU A 138 -6.79 12.32 17.45
CA GLU A 138 -7.42 12.88 18.62
C GLU A 138 -6.94 14.33 18.74
N THR A 139 -7.81 15.27 18.41
CA THR A 139 -7.60 16.68 18.76
C THR A 139 -7.49 16.69 20.27
N GLU A 140 -6.27 16.85 20.76
CA GLU A 140 -5.98 17.18 22.14
C GLU A 140 -6.85 18.38 22.49
N GLN A 141 -7.97 18.10 23.14
CA GLN A 141 -8.83 19.09 23.73
C GLN A 141 -8.06 19.60 24.96
N GLU A 142 -7.16 20.56 24.73
CA GLU A 142 -6.64 21.43 25.79
C GLU A 142 -7.85 22.16 26.38
N GLY A 143 -8.42 21.56 27.43
CA GLY A 143 -9.40 22.20 28.27
C GLY A 143 -8.73 23.38 28.96
N GLU A 144 -9.12 24.59 28.56
CA GLU A 144 -8.98 25.79 29.38
C GLU A 144 -9.65 25.53 30.74
N GLU A 145 -8.83 25.34 31.76
CA GLU A 145 -9.24 25.45 33.15
C GLU A 145 -9.44 26.94 33.45
N ASP A 146 -10.67 27.44 33.32
CA ASP A 146 -11.04 28.73 33.91
C ASP A 146 -12.41 28.64 34.60
N GLY A 147 -12.39 28.95 35.89
CA GLY A 147 -13.48 29.67 36.55
C GLY A 147 -14.72 28.90 37.02
N ASP A 148 -14.81 28.77 38.35
CA ASP A 148 -16.03 29.09 39.11
C ASP A 148 -17.10 27.99 39.30
N TRP A 149 -16.81 27.03 40.18
CA TRP A 149 -17.88 26.28 40.87
C TRP A 149 -18.39 27.09 42.06
N CYS A 150 -19.45 27.88 41.84
CA CYS A 150 -20.33 28.35 42.91
C CYS A 150 -21.76 28.61 42.42
N ILE A 151 -22.71 28.20 43.27
CA ILE A 151 -24.17 28.45 43.33
C ILE A 151 -25.08 27.41 42.61
N ALA A 152 -25.61 26.39 43.30
CA ALA A 152 -26.62 26.35 44.37
C ALA A 152 -28.09 26.43 43.89
N THR A 153 -28.82 25.41 44.34
CA THR A 153 -30.24 25.44 44.78
C THR A 153 -31.32 25.06 43.77
N SER A 154 -31.87 23.87 44.04
CA SER A 154 -33.29 23.49 44.08
C SER A 154 -34.28 24.21 43.17
N ILE A 155 -35.06 23.43 42.41
CA ILE A 155 -36.52 23.49 42.39
C ILE A 155 -37.06 22.12 41.93
N ILE A 156 -37.73 21.43 42.85
CA ILE A 156 -38.73 20.40 42.56
C ILE A 156 -40.00 21.13 42.10
N PRO A 157 -40.77 20.58 41.15
CA PRO A 157 -42.20 20.51 41.38
C PRO A 157 -42.78 19.12 41.19
N SER A 158 -43.72 18.87 42.09
CA SER A 158 -44.49 17.68 42.41
C SER A 158 -45.51 17.24 41.34
N ARG A 159 -45.87 15.93 41.44
CA ARG A 159 -47.23 15.35 41.31
C ARG A 159 -47.84 15.32 39.88
N THR A 160 -48.59 14.30 39.44
CA THR A 160 -49.60 13.46 40.13
C THR A 160 -50.09 12.33 39.18
N HIS A 161 -50.49 11.19 39.77
CA HIS A 161 -51.52 10.20 39.33
C HIS A 161 -51.16 9.28 38.14
N TYR A 162 -51.43 7.97 38.15
CA TYR A 162 -52.45 7.14 38.82
C TYR A 162 -51.84 5.90 39.48
#